data_AF-A0A4R4SH16-F1
#
_entry.id   AF-A0A4R4SH16-F1
#
_cell.length_a   1.000
_cell.length_b   1.000
_cell.length_c   1.000
_cell.angle_alpha   90.00
_cell.angle_beta   90.00
_cell.angle_gamma   90.00
#
_symmetry.space_group_name_H-M   'P 1'
#
loop_
_entity.id
_entity.type
_entity.pdbx_description
1 polymer ?
#
loop_
_entity_poly.entity_id
_entity_poly.type
_entity_poly.pdbx_seq_one_letter_code
_entity_poly.pdbx_strand_id
1 'polypeptide(L)'
;MDHFAEQYARLRALFAAFLPPDVTAALLPLAGRALRLGTDGDAPVDLGGTPLLPPGKPWPRWNDRPLDFLGAIDFADLTPFGEISGIPSSGRVAFYYASDIPRPWGDAAAQRDGWRLFTGDLRAASPPSGALTYPQTRLHATPFLSLPSPKEPAVRRLEAAYSGLLSVYEQLHAVWSQHIWPPGMPAHQLGGWPALVQRPLGPDCLYASTGRALD
;
A
#
# COMPACT_ATOMS: atom_id res chain seq x y z
N MET A 1 15.01 15.66 11.53
CA MET A 1 14.12 16.55 10.75
C MET A 1 12.80 15.85 10.60
N ASP A 2 11.67 16.55 10.72
CA ASP A 2 10.35 15.98 10.41
C ASP A 2 10.17 15.95 8.89
N HIS A 3 10.52 14.82 8.25
CA HIS A 3 10.45 14.63 6.81
C HIS A 3 9.06 14.94 6.23
N PHE A 4 7.99 14.76 7.01
CA PHE A 4 6.63 15.04 6.56
C PHE A 4 6.29 16.53 6.64
N ALA A 5 6.83 17.28 7.60
CA ALA A 5 6.58 18.72 7.73
C ALA A 5 7.06 19.49 6.49
N GLU A 6 8.26 19.20 5.99
CA GLU A 6 8.81 19.85 4.79
C GLU A 6 8.00 19.50 3.53
N GLN A 7 7.63 18.22 3.38
CA GLN A 7 6.79 17.77 2.28
C GLN A 7 5.40 18.39 2.32
N TYR A 8 4.83 18.53 3.52
CA TYR A 8 3.53 19.16 3.71
C TYR A 8 3.57 20.65 3.33
N ALA A 9 4.63 21.37 3.72
CA ALA A 9 4.83 22.75 3.32
C ALA A 9 4.95 22.89 1.80
N ARG A 10 5.70 22.00 1.15
CA ARG A 10 5.85 21.97 -0.32
C ARG A 10 4.52 21.65 -1.02
N LEU A 11 3.80 20.65 -0.55
CA LEU A 11 2.51 20.26 -1.10
C LEU A 11 1.47 21.38 -0.95
N ARG A 12 1.42 22.02 0.22
CA ARG A 12 0.57 23.19 0.46
C ARG A 12 0.90 24.33 -0.49
N ALA A 13 2.18 24.64 -0.70
CA ALA A 13 2.61 25.67 -1.63
C ALA A 13 2.22 25.33 -3.08
N LEU A 14 2.38 24.06 -3.49
CA LEU A 14 1.94 23.58 -4.79
C LEU A 14 0.43 23.78 -4.97
N PHE A 15 -0.39 23.34 -4.02
CA PHE A 15 -1.85 23.51 -4.11
C PHE A 15 -2.25 24.98 -4.12
N ALA A 16 -1.70 25.80 -3.23
CA ALA A 16 -2.03 27.22 -3.14
C ALA A 16 -1.64 28.04 -4.38
N ALA A 17 -0.70 27.55 -5.21
CA ALA A 17 -0.33 28.19 -6.47
C ALA A 17 -1.40 28.04 -7.57
N PHE A 18 -2.25 27.02 -7.48
CA PHE A 18 -3.20 26.66 -8.55
C PHE A 18 -4.65 26.52 -8.09
N LEU A 19 -4.89 26.47 -6.78
CA LEU A 19 -6.19 26.23 -6.19
C LEU A 19 -6.56 27.35 -5.21
N PRO A 20 -7.86 27.72 -5.15
CA PRO A 20 -8.36 28.63 -4.13
C PRO A 20 -8.03 28.16 -2.69
N PRO A 21 -7.96 29.07 -1.70
CA PRO A 21 -7.58 28.72 -0.33
C PRO A 21 -8.50 27.69 0.34
N ASP A 22 -9.81 27.77 0.11
CA ASP A 22 -10.82 26.85 0.63
C ASP A 22 -10.68 25.45 0.03
N VAL A 23 -10.47 25.37 -1.28
CA VAL A 23 -10.19 24.11 -1.99
C VAL A 23 -8.89 23.48 -1.50
N THR A 24 -7.84 24.29 -1.33
CA THR A 24 -6.56 23.84 -0.77
C THR A 24 -6.75 23.28 0.64
N ALA A 25 -7.51 23.98 1.49
CA ALA A 25 -7.81 23.54 2.85
C ALA A 25 -8.63 22.24 2.90
N ALA A 26 -9.47 21.99 1.89
CA ALA A 26 -10.24 20.75 1.78
C ALA A 26 -9.42 19.57 1.26
N LEU A 27 -8.48 19.81 0.32
CA LEU A 27 -7.64 18.76 -0.26
C LEU A 27 -6.48 18.34 0.64
N LEU A 28 -5.82 19.29 1.28
CA LEU A 28 -4.58 19.05 2.01
C LEU A 28 -4.70 18.00 3.14
N PRO A 29 -5.82 17.92 3.90
CA PRO A 29 -6.04 16.85 4.88
C PRO A 29 -6.19 15.45 4.28
N LEU A 30 -6.44 15.33 2.96
CA LEU A 30 -6.45 14.03 2.30
C LEU A 30 -5.03 13.47 2.09
N ALA A 31 -3.97 14.27 2.24
CA ALA A 31 -2.60 13.76 2.11
C ALA A 31 -2.30 12.75 3.23
N GLY A 32 -1.96 11.52 2.84
CA GLY A 32 -1.64 10.44 3.78
C GLY A 32 -0.14 10.24 3.90
N ARG A 33 0.39 10.08 5.12
CA ARG A 33 1.77 9.64 5.33
C ARG A 33 1.95 8.22 4.79
N ALA A 34 3.06 7.98 4.12
CA ALA A 34 3.39 6.70 3.52
C ALA A 34 4.92 6.51 3.43
N LEU A 35 5.34 5.28 3.13
CA LEU A 35 6.73 4.94 2.85
C LEU A 35 6.83 4.39 1.44
N ARG A 36 7.61 5.02 0.56
CA ARG A 36 7.95 4.41 -0.73
C ARG A 36 9.05 3.38 -0.52
N LEU A 37 9.02 2.29 -1.27
CA LEU A 37 10.03 1.24 -1.26
C LEU A 37 10.82 1.30 -2.57
N GLY A 38 12.12 1.55 -2.47
CA GLY A 38 13.02 1.64 -3.62
C GLY A 38 14.38 0.98 -3.35
N THR A 39 15.32 1.14 -4.27
CA THR A 39 16.71 0.66 -4.10
C THR A 39 17.50 1.44 -3.06
N ASP A 40 17.10 2.69 -2.84
CA ASP A 40 17.74 3.62 -1.91
C ASP A 40 16.71 4.16 -0.91
N GLY A 41 17.16 4.49 0.30
CA GLY A 41 16.32 5.04 1.36
C GLY A 41 16.88 4.78 2.75
N ASP A 42 16.10 5.12 3.77
CA ASP A 42 16.60 5.30 5.13
C ASP A 42 16.49 4.03 6.00
N ALA A 43 15.49 3.18 5.75
CA ALA A 43 15.27 1.95 6.52
C ALA A 43 15.08 0.73 5.61
N PRO A 44 15.68 -0.44 5.91
CA PRO A 44 15.57 -1.62 5.07
C PRO A 44 14.18 -2.26 5.15
N VAL A 45 13.74 -2.85 4.04
CA VAL A 45 12.55 -3.71 3.94
C VAL A 45 12.91 -4.90 3.06
N ASP A 46 12.88 -6.10 3.64
CA ASP A 46 13.19 -7.34 2.91
C ASP A 46 11.89 -7.99 2.41
N LEU A 47 11.84 -8.29 1.11
CA LEU A 47 10.76 -9.07 0.47
C LEU A 47 11.32 -10.40 -0.04
N GLY A 48 10.48 -11.42 -0.18
CA GLY A 48 10.90 -12.79 -0.49
C GLY A 48 11.72 -13.44 0.64
N GLY A 49 12.57 -14.39 0.28
CA GLY A 49 13.44 -15.11 1.21
C GLY A 49 12.78 -16.35 1.83
N THR A 50 13.27 -16.74 3.01
CA THR A 50 12.77 -17.92 3.72
C THR A 50 11.35 -17.66 4.26
N PRO A 51 10.36 -18.51 3.92
CA PRO A 51 9.01 -18.35 4.42
C PRO A 51 8.92 -18.38 5.94
N LEU A 52 8.02 -17.56 6.48
CA LEU A 52 7.81 -17.41 7.91
C LEU A 52 6.36 -17.72 8.29
N LEU A 53 6.17 -18.71 9.17
CA LEU A 53 4.86 -19.19 9.60
C LEU A 53 4.83 -19.40 11.12
N PRO A 54 3.70 -19.16 11.82
CA PRO A 54 3.61 -19.48 13.23
C PRO A 54 3.70 -20.99 13.47
N PRO A 55 4.33 -21.44 14.57
CA PRO A 55 4.45 -22.86 14.90
C PRO A 55 3.10 -23.58 14.89
N GLY A 56 3.06 -24.75 14.24
CA GLY A 56 1.86 -25.60 14.17
C GLY A 56 0.73 -25.08 13.30
N LYS A 57 0.87 -23.92 12.63
CA LYS A 57 -0.12 -23.46 11.65
C LYS A 57 0.02 -24.24 10.34
N PRO A 58 -1.11 -24.64 9.71
CA PRO A 58 -1.05 -25.21 8.38
C PRO A 58 -0.62 -24.14 7.37
N TRP A 59 0.06 -24.57 6.30
CA TRP A 59 0.37 -23.68 5.18
C TRP A 59 -0.93 -23.14 4.57
N PRO A 60 -1.05 -21.83 4.31
CA PRO A 60 -2.28 -21.25 3.78
C PRO A 60 -2.58 -21.75 2.36
N ARG A 61 -3.85 -21.95 2.03
CA ARG A 61 -4.29 -22.51 0.73
C ARG A 61 -5.49 -21.77 0.17
N TRP A 62 -5.63 -21.81 -1.16
CA TRP A 62 -6.81 -21.37 -1.90
C TRP A 62 -7.05 -22.27 -3.10
N ASN A 63 -8.28 -22.75 -3.29
CA ASN A 63 -8.65 -23.71 -4.34
C ASN A 63 -7.68 -24.90 -4.41
N ASP A 64 -7.43 -25.52 -3.26
CA ASP A 64 -6.49 -26.64 -3.09
C ASP A 64 -5.04 -26.38 -3.52
N ARG A 65 -4.65 -25.12 -3.78
CA ARG A 65 -3.26 -24.73 -4.04
C ARG A 65 -2.65 -24.03 -2.83
N PRO A 66 -1.39 -24.30 -2.47
CA PRO A 66 -0.71 -23.51 -1.44
C PRO A 66 -0.54 -22.06 -1.91
N LEU A 67 -0.62 -21.10 -0.99
CA LEU A 67 -0.27 -19.71 -1.31
C LEU A 67 1.26 -19.55 -1.37
N ASP A 68 1.71 -18.58 -2.15
CA ASP A 68 3.11 -18.23 -2.31
C ASP A 68 3.53 -17.25 -1.21
N PHE A 69 4.76 -17.42 -0.70
CA PHE A 69 5.31 -16.50 0.29
C PHE A 69 5.90 -15.28 -0.40
N LEU A 70 5.32 -14.10 -0.15
CA LEU A 70 5.77 -12.84 -0.77
C LEU A 70 6.92 -12.17 0.00
N GLY A 71 7.05 -12.46 1.29
CA GLY A 71 8.02 -11.81 2.16
C GLY A 71 7.47 -11.56 3.56
N ALA A 72 8.32 -11.03 4.43
CA ALA A 72 7.93 -10.62 5.76
C ALA A 72 8.54 -9.26 6.10
N ILE A 73 7.72 -8.36 6.62
CA ILE A 73 8.13 -7.01 6.98
C ILE A 73 8.23 -6.93 8.49
N ASP A 74 9.40 -6.52 8.98
CA ASP A 74 9.61 -6.14 10.37
C ASP A 74 9.35 -4.64 10.52
N PHE A 75 8.39 -4.27 11.37
CA PHE A 75 7.98 -2.88 11.54
C PHE A 75 8.85 -2.11 12.52
N ALA A 76 9.73 -2.79 13.27
CA ALA A 76 10.62 -2.12 14.22
C ALA A 76 11.55 -1.12 13.52
N ASP A 77 12.05 -1.46 12.33
CA ASP A 77 12.96 -0.62 11.53
C ASP A 77 12.25 0.61 10.93
N LEU A 78 10.91 0.64 10.94
CA LEU A 78 10.11 1.73 10.38
C LEU A 78 9.70 2.78 11.42
N THR A 79 9.97 2.52 12.71
CA THR A 79 9.66 3.44 13.82
C THR A 79 10.28 4.84 13.71
N PRO A 80 11.48 5.05 13.11
CA PRO A 80 12.05 6.39 12.96
C PRO A 80 11.19 7.35 12.13
N PHE A 81 10.28 6.83 11.29
CA PHE A 81 9.37 7.65 10.49
C PHE A 81 8.12 8.13 11.24
N GLY A 82 7.96 7.73 12.51
CA GLY A 82 6.80 8.08 13.32
C GLY A 82 5.53 7.32 12.93
N GLU A 83 4.38 7.81 13.39
CA GLU A 83 3.09 7.14 13.16
C GLU A 83 2.64 7.28 11.70
N ILE A 84 2.38 6.13 11.07
CA ILE A 84 1.83 6.00 9.72
C ILE A 84 0.59 5.11 9.80
N SER A 85 -0.56 5.63 9.36
CA SER A 85 -1.83 4.91 9.44
C SER A 85 -1.75 3.54 8.77
N GLY A 86 -2.17 2.50 9.51
CA GLY A 86 -2.18 1.11 9.04
C GLY A 86 -0.83 0.37 9.15
N ILE A 87 0.23 1.05 9.59
CA ILE A 87 1.55 0.45 9.85
C ILE A 87 1.71 0.26 11.37
N PRO A 88 1.88 -0.97 11.87
CA PRO A 88 2.17 -1.22 13.29
C PRO A 88 3.48 -0.55 13.72
N SER A 89 3.60 -0.18 14.99
CA SER A 89 4.85 0.36 15.55
C SER A 89 5.90 -0.70 15.86
N SER A 90 5.54 -1.99 15.82
CA SER A 90 6.43 -3.10 16.11
C SER A 90 5.89 -4.42 15.60
N GLY A 91 6.74 -5.45 15.65
CA GLY A 91 6.40 -6.80 15.26
C GLY A 91 6.63 -7.06 13.77
N ARG A 92 6.42 -8.31 13.38
CA ARG A 92 6.65 -8.80 12.03
C ARG A 92 5.37 -9.37 11.44
N VAL A 93 5.13 -9.10 10.16
CA VAL A 93 4.01 -9.67 9.41
C VAL A 93 4.56 -10.44 8.21
N ALA A 94 4.14 -11.69 8.04
CA ALA A 94 4.42 -12.50 6.86
C ALA A 94 3.24 -12.46 5.87
N PHE A 95 3.53 -12.24 4.59
CA PHE A 95 2.55 -12.01 3.53
C PHE A 95 2.50 -13.21 2.58
N TYR A 96 1.29 -13.70 2.31
CA TYR A 96 1.04 -14.83 1.42
C TYR A 96 -0.05 -14.50 0.40
N TYR A 97 0.13 -14.96 -0.84
CA TYR A 97 -0.80 -14.68 -1.95
C TYR A 97 -0.80 -15.80 -2.99
N ALA A 98 -1.95 -16.06 -3.61
CA ALA A 98 -2.04 -16.96 -4.76
C ALA A 98 -1.61 -16.23 -6.04
N SER A 99 -0.33 -16.33 -6.42
CA SER A 99 0.22 -15.57 -7.55
C SER A 99 -0.08 -16.20 -8.91
N ASP A 100 -0.27 -17.53 -8.94
CA ASP A 100 -0.51 -18.32 -10.16
C ASP A 100 -1.94 -18.17 -10.72
N ILE A 101 -2.09 -18.32 -12.04
CA ILE A 101 -3.37 -18.14 -12.76
C ILE A 101 -4.24 -19.41 -12.62
N PRO A 102 -5.54 -19.28 -12.33
CA PRO A 102 -6.28 -18.04 -12.04
C PRO A 102 -5.92 -17.51 -10.65
N ARG A 103 -5.67 -16.20 -10.54
CA ARG A 103 -5.35 -15.51 -9.28
C ARG A 103 -6.55 -14.68 -8.79
N PRO A 104 -6.68 -14.42 -7.48
CA PRO A 104 -7.72 -13.52 -7.00
C PRO A 104 -7.42 -12.08 -7.50
N TRP A 105 -8.43 -11.24 -7.60
CA TRP A 105 -8.30 -9.81 -7.90
C TRP A 105 -8.75 -8.92 -6.74
N GLY A 106 -9.29 -9.54 -5.68
CA GLY A 106 -9.84 -8.85 -4.52
C GLY A 106 -11.22 -8.25 -4.78
N ASP A 107 -11.96 -8.79 -5.75
CA ASP A 107 -13.25 -8.25 -6.21
C ASP A 107 -14.44 -9.19 -6.05
N ALA A 108 -14.23 -10.41 -5.53
CA ALA A 108 -15.29 -11.36 -5.24
C ALA A 108 -15.12 -12.04 -3.88
N ALA A 109 -16.24 -12.28 -3.19
CA ALA A 109 -16.27 -12.94 -1.89
C ALA A 109 -15.54 -14.30 -1.86
N ALA A 110 -15.65 -15.08 -2.93
CA ALA A 110 -14.99 -16.39 -3.08
C ALA A 110 -13.44 -16.31 -3.12
N GLN A 111 -12.88 -15.11 -3.27
CA GLN A 111 -11.44 -14.87 -3.30
C GLN A 111 -10.84 -14.57 -1.92
N ARG A 112 -11.66 -14.56 -0.86
CA ARG A 112 -11.24 -14.33 0.54
C ARG A 112 -10.00 -15.11 0.95
N ASP A 113 -9.89 -16.33 0.46
CA ASP A 113 -8.87 -17.26 0.89
C ASP A 113 -7.58 -17.20 0.05
N GLY A 114 -7.58 -16.40 -1.02
CA GLY A 114 -6.44 -16.22 -1.95
C GLY A 114 -5.27 -15.39 -1.42
N TRP A 115 -5.34 -14.91 -0.17
CA TRP A 115 -4.26 -14.19 0.52
C TRP A 115 -4.29 -14.49 2.02
N ARG A 116 -3.13 -14.40 2.70
CA ARG A 116 -3.04 -14.52 4.16
C ARG A 116 -1.95 -13.63 4.74
N LEU A 117 -2.19 -13.16 5.95
CA LEU A 117 -1.21 -12.51 6.80
C LEU A 117 -1.02 -13.34 8.06
N PHE A 118 0.22 -13.53 8.48
CA PHE A 118 0.54 -14.11 9.78
C PHE A 118 1.37 -13.14 10.61
N THR A 119 1.07 -13.08 11.91
CA THR A 119 1.75 -12.22 12.89
C THR A 119 2.11 -13.03 14.14
N GLY A 120 2.88 -12.45 15.06
CA GLY A 120 3.28 -13.08 16.32
C GLY A 120 4.62 -13.80 16.23
N ASP A 121 4.76 -14.96 16.90
CA ASP A 121 5.96 -15.81 16.83
C ASP A 121 6.03 -16.46 15.45
N LEU A 122 6.84 -15.88 14.56
CA LEU A 122 7.05 -16.33 13.20
C LEU A 122 8.37 -17.07 13.07
N ARG A 123 8.34 -18.31 12.58
CA ARG A 123 9.54 -19.15 12.41
C ARG A 123 9.72 -19.57 10.96
N ALA A 124 10.97 -19.83 10.60
CA ALA A 124 11.31 -20.39 9.29
C ALA A 124 10.51 -21.67 9.03
N ALA A 125 9.89 -21.75 7.85
CA ALA A 125 9.09 -22.87 7.42
C ALA A 125 9.50 -23.31 6.01
N SER A 126 9.49 -24.62 5.78
CA SER A 126 9.72 -25.19 4.44
C SER A 126 8.44 -25.07 3.62
N PRO A 127 8.49 -24.49 2.40
CA PRO A 127 7.33 -24.42 1.53
C PRO A 127 6.91 -25.83 1.07
N PRO A 128 5.60 -26.13 0.99
CA PRO A 128 5.11 -27.37 0.41
C PRO A 128 5.30 -27.38 -1.11
N SER A 129 5.17 -28.57 -1.73
CA SER A 129 5.19 -28.69 -3.19
C SER A 129 4.12 -27.79 -3.84
N GLY A 130 4.51 -27.09 -4.90
CA GLY A 130 3.66 -26.16 -5.64
C GLY A 130 3.60 -24.74 -5.06
N ALA A 131 4.15 -24.47 -3.88
CA ALA A 131 4.29 -23.10 -3.36
C ALA A 131 5.55 -22.45 -3.94
N LEU A 132 5.41 -21.26 -4.49
CA LEU A 132 6.54 -20.46 -4.95
C LEU A 132 7.18 -19.71 -3.77
N THR A 133 8.50 -19.55 -3.89
CA THR A 133 9.30 -18.64 -3.05
C THR A 133 10.11 -17.76 -3.97
N TYR A 134 10.32 -16.52 -3.54
CA TYR A 134 11.07 -15.53 -4.30
C TYR A 134 12.42 -15.29 -3.62
N PRO A 135 13.49 -14.99 -4.40
CA PRO A 135 14.77 -14.61 -3.81
C PRO A 135 14.59 -13.39 -2.91
N GLN A 136 15.33 -13.34 -1.80
CA GLN A 136 15.27 -12.18 -0.92
C GLN A 136 15.74 -10.94 -1.69
N THR A 137 14.91 -9.92 -1.71
CA THR A 137 15.21 -8.62 -2.32
C THR A 137 15.12 -7.58 -1.24
N ARG A 138 16.22 -6.86 -1.01
CA ARG A 138 16.26 -5.74 -0.09
C ARG A 138 15.84 -4.46 -0.81
N LEU A 139 14.82 -3.82 -0.25
CA LEU A 139 14.39 -2.48 -0.60
C LEU A 139 14.64 -1.56 0.60
N HIS A 140 14.46 -0.27 0.37
CA HIS A 140 14.60 0.76 1.37
C HIS A 140 13.37 1.66 1.40
N ALA A 141 12.84 1.89 2.60
CA ALA A 141 11.76 2.79 2.89
C ALA A 141 12.24 4.24 2.91
N THR A 142 11.51 5.13 2.22
CA THR A 142 11.67 6.60 2.32
C THR A 142 10.31 7.23 2.61
N PRO A 143 10.19 8.16 3.57
CA PRO A 143 8.92 8.79 3.90
C PRO A 143 8.41 9.71 2.79
N PHE A 144 7.12 9.63 2.46
CA PHE A 144 6.48 10.56 1.53
C PHE A 144 5.00 10.84 1.83
N LEU A 145 4.48 11.98 1.35
CA LEU A 145 3.04 12.25 1.35
C LEU A 145 2.37 11.63 0.12
N SER A 146 1.52 10.63 0.35
CA SER A 146 0.63 10.06 -0.65
C SER A 146 -0.59 10.94 -0.87
N LEU A 147 -1.01 11.06 -2.13
CA LEU A 147 -2.24 11.74 -2.52
C LEU A 147 -3.26 10.71 -3.01
N PRO A 148 -4.57 10.90 -2.76
CA PRO A 148 -5.58 10.05 -3.36
C PRO A 148 -5.55 10.21 -4.88
N SER A 149 -5.69 9.11 -5.60
CA SER A 149 -5.88 9.18 -7.05
C SER A 149 -7.11 10.05 -7.39
N PRO A 150 -7.10 10.79 -8.51
CA PRO A 150 -8.27 11.53 -8.98
C PRO A 150 -9.52 10.66 -9.20
N LYS A 151 -9.36 9.33 -9.28
CA LYS A 151 -10.46 8.38 -9.37
C LYS A 151 -11.06 8.00 -8.02
N GLU A 152 -10.41 8.32 -6.91
CA GLU A 152 -10.87 7.96 -5.57
C GLU A 152 -12.18 8.69 -5.20
N PRO A 153 -13.13 8.01 -4.51
CA PRO A 153 -14.39 8.63 -4.09
C PRO A 153 -14.20 9.89 -3.24
N ALA A 154 -13.11 9.97 -2.46
CA ALA A 154 -12.80 11.16 -1.66
C ALA A 154 -12.60 12.41 -2.53
N VAL A 155 -11.88 12.28 -3.64
CA VAL A 155 -11.66 13.38 -4.60
C VAL A 155 -12.93 13.68 -5.37
N ARG A 156 -13.70 12.65 -5.77
CA ARG A 156 -14.97 12.84 -6.48
C ARG A 156 -16.01 13.60 -5.64
N ARG A 157 -16.02 13.40 -4.32
CA ARG A 157 -16.87 14.19 -3.41
C ARG A 157 -16.44 15.65 -3.36
N LEU A 158 -15.13 15.94 -3.41
CA LEU A 158 -14.64 17.31 -3.47
C LEU A 158 -14.99 17.98 -4.79
N GLU A 159 -14.91 17.28 -5.93
CA GLU A 159 -15.38 17.83 -7.21
C GLU A 159 -16.86 18.23 -7.17
N ALA A 160 -17.71 17.44 -6.50
CA ALA A 160 -19.12 17.77 -6.34
C ALA A 160 -19.35 19.04 -5.49
N ALA A 161 -18.45 19.33 -4.55
CA ALA A 161 -18.49 20.54 -3.72
C ALA A 161 -17.79 21.74 -4.38
N TYR A 162 -16.78 21.49 -5.20
CA TYR A 162 -15.91 22.46 -5.84
C TYR A 162 -15.78 22.14 -7.34
N SER A 163 -16.77 22.55 -8.12
CA SER A 163 -16.84 22.24 -9.55
C SER A 163 -15.60 22.74 -10.30
N GLY A 164 -15.02 21.87 -11.12
CA GLY A 164 -13.82 22.16 -11.91
C GLY A 164 -12.49 21.87 -11.19
N LEU A 165 -12.54 21.43 -9.93
CA LEU A 165 -11.36 21.02 -9.16
C LEU A 165 -10.60 19.87 -9.85
N LEU A 166 -11.33 18.88 -10.34
CA LEU A 166 -10.77 17.61 -10.77
C LEU A 166 -9.75 17.78 -11.90
N SER A 167 -10.02 18.64 -12.88
CA SER A 167 -9.12 18.87 -14.02
C SER A 167 -7.78 19.46 -13.58
N VAL A 168 -7.80 20.34 -12.58
CA VAL A 168 -6.58 20.92 -11.98
C VAL A 168 -5.89 19.89 -11.10
N TYR A 169 -6.66 19.18 -10.25
CA TYR A 169 -6.13 18.18 -9.34
C TYR A 169 -5.45 17.01 -10.08
N GLU A 170 -5.96 16.57 -11.22
CA GLU A 170 -5.33 15.53 -12.06
C GLU A 170 -3.90 15.91 -12.45
N GLN A 171 -3.67 17.17 -12.82
CA GLN A 171 -2.34 17.65 -13.19
C GLN A 171 -1.42 17.77 -11.95
N LEU A 172 -1.94 18.32 -10.85
CA LEU A 172 -1.17 18.45 -9.60
C LEU A 172 -0.79 17.07 -9.04
N HIS A 173 -1.72 16.11 -9.08
CA HIS A 173 -1.48 14.73 -8.67
C HIS A 173 -0.41 14.08 -9.56
N ALA A 174 -0.45 14.28 -10.87
CA ALA A 174 0.56 13.75 -11.79
C ALA A 174 1.96 14.33 -11.50
N VAL A 175 2.06 15.66 -11.33
CA VAL A 175 3.31 16.35 -10.98
C VAL A 175 3.86 15.85 -9.64
N TRP A 176 3.00 15.73 -8.63
CA TRP A 176 3.41 15.23 -7.32
C TRP A 176 3.86 13.76 -7.42
N SER A 177 3.14 12.93 -8.15
CA SER A 177 3.49 11.51 -8.35
C SER A 177 4.85 11.36 -9.03
N GLN A 178 5.12 12.15 -10.08
CA GLN A 178 6.41 12.17 -10.77
C GLN A 178 7.55 12.70 -9.89
N HIS A 179 7.25 13.62 -8.96
CA HIS A 179 8.22 14.10 -7.98
C HIS A 179 8.62 12.99 -6.98
N ILE A 180 7.68 12.13 -6.60
CA ILE A 180 7.92 11.04 -5.63
C ILE A 180 8.58 9.82 -6.28
N TRP A 181 8.14 9.46 -7.49
CA TRP A 181 8.54 8.22 -8.16
C TRP A 181 9.52 8.50 -9.30
N PRO A 182 10.77 8.01 -9.21
CA PRO A 182 11.70 8.12 -10.32
C PRO A 182 11.17 7.40 -11.58
N PRO A 183 11.45 7.92 -12.78
CA PRO A 183 10.96 7.32 -14.02
C PRO A 183 11.32 5.84 -14.14
N GLY A 184 10.33 5.01 -14.50
CA GLY A 184 10.52 3.57 -14.71
C GLY A 184 10.54 2.73 -13.43
N MET A 185 10.44 3.33 -12.24
CA MET A 185 10.34 2.56 -11.00
C MET A 185 8.89 2.18 -10.67
N PRO A 186 8.64 0.95 -10.19
CA PRO A 186 7.33 0.57 -9.69
C PRO A 186 6.96 1.36 -8.43
N ALA A 187 5.67 1.71 -8.30
CA ALA A 187 5.14 2.44 -7.15
C ALA A 187 4.88 1.52 -5.95
N HIS A 188 5.95 0.90 -5.42
CA HIS A 188 5.86 0.05 -4.23
C HIS A 188 5.83 0.91 -2.96
N GLN A 189 4.83 0.74 -2.10
CA GLN A 189 4.69 1.56 -0.90
C GLN A 189 4.09 0.78 0.28
N LEU A 190 4.28 1.33 1.49
CA LEU A 190 3.58 0.97 2.72
C LEU A 190 2.78 2.17 3.22
N GLY A 191 1.53 1.93 3.65
CA GLY A 191 0.62 2.98 4.11
C GLY A 191 0.14 3.91 2.98
N GLY A 192 -0.52 5.00 3.37
CA GLY A 192 -1.05 5.99 2.44
C GLY A 192 -2.16 5.52 1.51
N TRP A 193 -2.39 6.30 0.44
CA TRP A 193 -3.35 5.96 -0.62
C TRP A 193 -2.80 4.91 -1.58
N PRO A 194 -3.61 3.96 -2.06
CA PRO A 194 -3.17 2.95 -3.01
C PRO A 194 -2.81 3.58 -4.36
N ALA A 195 -1.68 3.14 -4.92
CA ALA A 195 -1.34 3.41 -6.32
C ALA A 195 -2.26 2.57 -7.23
N LEU A 196 -3.15 3.24 -7.97
CA LEU A 196 -4.13 2.55 -8.81
C LEU A 196 -3.52 2.06 -10.12
N VAL A 197 -3.69 0.76 -10.41
CA VAL A 197 -3.36 0.20 -11.74
C VAL A 197 -4.50 0.41 -12.73
N GLN A 198 -5.76 0.24 -12.29
CA GLN A 198 -6.94 0.38 -13.16
C GLN A 198 -7.98 1.33 -12.56
N ARG A 199 -8.54 0.95 -11.40
CA ARG A 199 -9.60 1.67 -10.69
C ARG A 199 -9.49 1.48 -9.18
N PRO A 200 -10.16 2.32 -8.37
CA PRO A 200 -10.30 2.04 -6.94
C PRO A 200 -11.04 0.72 -6.72
N LEU A 201 -10.54 -0.08 -5.78
CA LEU A 201 -11.15 -1.35 -5.37
C LEU A 201 -11.63 -1.32 -3.91
N GLY A 202 -11.57 -0.18 -3.20
CA GLY A 202 -11.85 -0.12 -1.76
C GLY A 202 -13.10 -0.88 -1.30
N PRO A 203 -14.29 -0.61 -1.89
CA PRO A 203 -15.51 -1.38 -1.58
C PRO A 203 -15.37 -2.87 -1.90
N ASP A 204 -14.76 -3.20 -3.04
CA ASP A 204 -14.60 -4.57 -3.52
C ASP A 204 -13.68 -5.40 -2.61
N CYS A 205 -12.59 -4.78 -2.15
CA CYS A 205 -11.66 -5.36 -1.19
C CYS A 205 -12.34 -5.66 0.16
N LEU A 206 -13.34 -4.87 0.58
CA LEU A 206 -14.12 -5.19 1.77
C LEU A 206 -14.91 -6.49 1.56
N TYR A 207 -15.52 -6.69 0.39
CA TYR A 207 -16.27 -7.91 0.09
C TYR A 207 -15.35 -9.13 0.01
N ALA A 208 -14.24 -9.01 -0.72
CA ALA A 208 -13.26 -10.09 -0.84
C ALA A 208 -12.65 -10.44 0.53
N SER A 209 -12.26 -9.45 1.35
CA SER A 209 -11.64 -9.72 2.65
C SER A 209 -12.61 -10.26 3.70
N THR A 210 -13.89 -9.87 3.66
CA THR A 210 -14.90 -10.36 4.61
C THR A 210 -15.60 -11.64 4.16
N GLY A 211 -15.56 -11.97 2.86
CA GLY A 211 -16.31 -13.09 2.28
C GLY A 211 -17.82 -12.82 2.16
N ARG A 212 -18.27 -11.56 2.28
CA ARG A 212 -19.68 -11.19 2.12
C ARG A 212 -20.03 -10.95 0.66
N ALA A 213 -21.20 -11.45 0.22
CA ALA A 213 -21.76 -11.14 -1.09
C ALA A 213 -22.32 -9.71 -1.14
N LEU A 214 -22.46 -9.16 -2.35
CA LEU A 214 -23.28 -7.98 -2.60
C LEU A 214 -24.75 -8.38 -2.44
N ASP A 215 -25.47 -7.72 -1.53
CA ASP A 215 -26.95 -7.72 -1.54
C ASP A 215 -27.46 -6.80 -2.66
#